data_AF-A0A9Q1KYF7-F1
#
_entry.id   AF-A0A9Q1KYF7-F1
#
_cell.length_a   1.000
_cell.length_b   1.000
_cell.length_c   1.000
_cell.angle_alpha   90.00
_cell.angle_beta   90.00
_cell.angle_gamma   90.00
#
_symmetry.space_group_name_H-M   'P 1'
#
loop_
_entity.id
_entity.type
_entity.pdbx_description
1 polymer ?
#
loop_
_entity_poly.entity_id
_entity_poly.type
_entity_poly.pdbx_seq_one_letter_code
_entity_poly.pdbx_strand_id
1 'polypeptide(L)'
;MKDAQEEGTLILLQNLDPAYTSSEVEEMISKAFGEGCTAKMVQHTAMSSPHSGQAFVAFKTRRAAEWVINNLEQRCLMLPDGRPVVGSFWVASFDEKQSQFPGHLVIDKLRRQTQRELKAVSTSHSSQPNTLEYEMAVEWRLLQDRADFCWKKLSKQHEDDLKNLVSRLKRKKQNAVE
;
A
#
# COMPACT_ATOMS: atom_id res chain seq x y z
N MET A 1 -8.55 14.29 0.28
CA MET A 1 -7.81 13.13 -0.29
C MET A 1 -8.35 12.72 -1.65
N LYS A 2 -9.67 12.54 -1.82
CA LYS A 2 -10.26 12.33 -3.17
C LYS A 2 -10.03 13.53 -4.09
N ASP A 3 -10.35 14.73 -3.61
CA ASP A 3 -10.14 15.97 -4.37
C ASP A 3 -8.67 16.15 -4.77
N ALA A 4 -7.74 15.93 -3.83
CA ALA A 4 -6.30 15.95 -4.10
C ALA A 4 -5.84 14.90 -5.12
N GLN A 5 -6.54 13.76 -5.21
CA GLN A 5 -6.25 12.77 -6.24
C GLN A 5 -6.69 13.27 -7.62
N GLU A 6 -7.90 13.80 -7.73
CA GLU A 6 -8.45 14.34 -8.99
C GLU A 6 -7.61 15.52 -9.50
N GLU A 7 -7.08 16.33 -8.60
CA GLU A 7 -6.19 17.45 -8.89
C GLU A 7 -4.72 17.02 -9.17
N GLY A 8 -4.39 15.73 -8.99
CA GLY A 8 -3.04 15.21 -9.19
C GLY A 8 -2.03 15.72 -8.16
N THR A 9 -2.48 16.07 -6.96
CA THR A 9 -1.65 16.60 -5.85
C THR A 9 -1.40 15.57 -4.75
N LEU A 10 -1.87 14.33 -4.92
CA LEU A 10 -1.75 13.24 -3.96
C LEU A 10 -0.53 12.34 -4.23
N ILE A 11 0.26 12.16 -3.18
CA ILE A 11 1.48 11.34 -3.17
C ILE A 11 1.31 10.21 -2.14
N LEU A 12 1.83 9.02 -2.47
CA LEU A 12 2.02 7.92 -1.55
C LEU A 12 3.48 7.90 -1.08
N LEU A 13 3.68 8.10 0.22
CA LEU A 13 4.96 7.83 0.87
C LEU A 13 5.00 6.39 1.36
N GLN A 14 6.14 5.75 1.17
CA GLN A 14 6.42 4.36 1.55
C GLN A 14 7.72 4.27 2.35
N ASN A 15 7.92 3.12 2.99
CA ASN A 15 9.07 2.84 3.85
C ASN A 15 9.17 3.75 5.08
N LEU A 16 8.02 4.24 5.56
CA LEU A 16 7.93 4.96 6.83
C LEU A 16 8.04 3.97 8.00
N ASP A 17 8.34 4.47 9.19
CA ASP A 17 8.13 3.70 10.41
C ASP A 17 6.61 3.56 10.67
N PRO A 18 6.07 2.34 10.82
CA PRO A 18 4.65 2.14 11.13
C PRO A 18 4.16 2.86 12.39
N ALA A 19 5.06 3.22 13.32
CA ALA A 19 4.71 3.96 14.53
C ALA A 19 4.41 5.44 14.30
N TYR A 20 4.75 5.98 13.12
CA TYR A 20 4.55 7.40 12.83
C TYR A 20 3.06 7.75 12.76
N THR A 21 2.76 8.94 13.26
CA THR A 21 1.45 9.58 13.17
C THR A 21 1.36 10.46 11.94
N SER A 22 0.14 10.73 11.48
CA SER A 22 -0.08 11.63 10.34
C SER A 22 0.55 13.02 10.57
N SER A 23 0.46 13.56 11.79
CA SER A 23 1.05 14.85 12.14
C SER A 23 2.58 14.86 12.06
N GLU A 24 3.24 13.78 12.48
CA GLU A 24 4.70 13.67 12.37
C GLU A 24 5.14 13.60 10.89
N VAL A 25 4.33 12.99 10.02
CA VAL A 25 4.59 12.96 8.58
C VAL A 25 4.43 14.36 7.97
N GLU A 26 3.41 15.12 8.37
CA GLU A 26 3.22 16.51 7.93
C GLU A 26 4.39 17.40 8.36
N GLU A 27 4.80 17.30 9.62
CA GLU A 27 5.93 18.06 10.16
C GLU A 27 7.25 17.68 9.48
N MET A 28 7.46 16.39 9.22
CA MET A 28 8.64 15.87 8.51
C MET A 28 8.74 16.46 7.10
N ILE A 29 7.65 16.46 6.33
CA ILE A 29 7.62 17.05 4.99
C ILE A 29 7.81 18.55 5.06
N SER A 30 7.15 19.23 5.99
CA SER A 30 7.27 20.68 6.16
C SER A 30 8.70 21.09 6.50
N LYS A 31 9.39 20.35 7.39
CA LYS A 31 10.80 20.60 7.74
C LYS A 31 11.76 20.28 6.59
N ALA A 32 11.53 19.18 5.88
CA ALA A 32 12.45 18.72 4.83
C ALA A 32 12.34 19.56 3.54
N PHE A 33 11.13 19.98 3.20
CA PHE A 33 10.80 20.54 1.90
C PHE A 33 10.26 21.98 1.99
N GLY A 34 9.89 22.48 3.17
CA GLY A 34 9.29 23.81 3.33
C GLY A 34 7.86 23.91 2.80
N GLU A 35 7.26 22.79 2.41
CA GLU A 35 5.92 22.73 1.82
C GLU A 35 4.90 22.22 2.86
N GLY A 36 3.77 22.90 2.94
CA GLY A 36 2.65 22.47 3.78
C GLY A 36 1.82 21.39 3.10
N CYS A 37 1.49 20.34 3.83
CA CYS A 37 0.70 19.22 3.33
C CYS A 37 -0.31 18.71 4.37
N THR A 38 -1.27 17.91 3.91
CA THR A 38 -2.15 17.13 4.78
C THR A 38 -1.82 15.66 4.58
N ALA A 39 -1.41 14.98 5.65
CA ALA A 39 -1.02 13.58 5.60
C ALA A 39 -2.08 12.68 6.26
N LYS A 40 -2.13 11.43 5.79
CA LYS A 40 -2.94 10.38 6.38
C LYS A 40 -2.19 9.06 6.32
N MET A 41 -1.81 8.55 7.48
CA MET A 41 -1.23 7.21 7.58
C MET A 41 -2.19 6.14 7.05
N VAL A 42 -1.66 5.21 6.27
CA VAL A 42 -2.38 4.04 5.78
C VAL A 42 -2.52 3.04 6.93
N GLN A 43 -3.74 2.56 7.16
CA GLN A 43 -3.99 1.56 8.20
C GLN A 43 -3.34 0.24 7.85
N HIS A 44 -2.72 -0.38 8.85
CA HIS A 44 -2.13 -1.70 8.71
C HIS A 44 -3.22 -2.76 8.54
N THR A 45 -3.11 -3.58 7.50
CA THR A 45 -4.01 -4.72 7.25
C THR A 45 -3.24 -6.03 7.36
N ALA A 46 -3.95 -7.16 7.41
CA ALA A 46 -3.31 -8.48 7.45
C ALA A 46 -2.36 -8.76 6.26
N MET A 47 -2.46 -8.00 5.17
CA MET A 47 -1.59 -8.10 4.00
C MET A 47 -0.50 -7.00 3.95
N SER A 48 -0.50 -6.08 4.90
CA SER A 48 0.50 -5.00 4.98
C SER A 48 1.80 -5.51 5.61
N SER A 49 2.93 -5.00 5.13
CA SER A 49 4.23 -5.28 5.73
C SER A 49 4.26 -4.76 7.19
N PRO A 50 4.65 -5.57 8.18
CA PRO A 50 4.72 -5.14 9.58
C PRO A 50 5.86 -4.16 9.85
N HIS A 51 6.82 -4.05 8.93
CA HIS A 51 8.05 -3.28 9.13
C HIS A 51 8.05 -1.93 8.41
N SER A 52 7.15 -1.72 7.45
CA SER A 52 7.14 -0.53 6.60
C SER A 52 5.74 0.07 6.55
N GLY A 53 5.62 1.27 7.11
CA GLY A 53 4.43 2.10 7.04
C GLY A 53 4.31 2.79 5.69
N GLN A 54 3.09 3.24 5.41
CA GLN A 54 2.76 4.05 4.24
C GLN A 54 1.88 5.21 4.67
N ALA A 55 1.97 6.33 3.96
CA ALA A 55 1.14 7.51 4.20
C ALA A 55 0.72 8.16 2.88
N PHE A 56 -0.54 8.56 2.80
CA PHE A 56 -1.01 9.46 1.77
C PHE A 56 -0.70 10.89 2.16
N VAL A 57 -0.21 11.70 1.22
CA VAL A 57 0.13 13.09 1.44
C VAL A 57 -0.49 13.92 0.33
N ALA A 58 -1.40 14.81 0.69
CA ALA A 58 -2.02 15.77 -0.21
C ALA A 58 -1.34 17.14 -0.09
N PHE A 59 -0.91 17.67 -1.22
CA PHE A 59 -0.37 19.03 -1.32
C PHE A 59 -1.43 19.99 -1.83
N LYS A 60 -1.28 21.27 -1.50
CA LYS A 60 -2.17 22.34 -2.00
C LYS A 60 -2.04 22.57 -3.50
N THR A 61 -0.87 22.29 -4.08
CA THR A 61 -0.60 22.52 -5.49
C THR A 61 0.10 21.32 -6.10
N ARG A 62 -0.19 21.06 -7.39
CA ARG A 62 0.49 20.00 -8.15
C ARG A 62 1.98 20.25 -8.30
N ARG A 63 2.38 21.52 -8.45
CA ARG A 63 3.79 21.91 -8.55
C ARG A 63 4.57 21.54 -7.28
N ALA A 64 3.97 21.72 -6.10
CA ALA A 64 4.58 21.30 -4.84
C ALA A 64 4.74 19.77 -4.77
N ALA A 65 3.72 19.02 -5.18
CA ALA A 65 3.78 17.55 -5.24
C ALA A 65 4.89 17.05 -6.19
N GLU A 66 4.92 17.56 -7.44
CA GLU A 66 5.96 17.24 -8.42
C GLU A 66 7.36 17.60 -7.91
N TRP A 67 7.50 18.76 -7.28
CA TRP A 67 8.77 19.18 -6.71
C TRP A 67 9.24 18.25 -5.57
N VAL A 68 8.35 17.84 -4.67
CA VAL A 68 8.68 16.89 -3.60
C VAL A 68 9.10 15.53 -4.16
N ILE A 69 8.38 14.99 -5.15
CA ILE A 69 8.76 13.71 -5.78
C ILE A 69 10.12 13.82 -6.48
N ASN A 70 10.33 14.86 -7.28
CA ASN A 70 11.62 15.08 -7.94
C ASN A 70 12.77 15.20 -6.93
N ASN A 71 12.53 15.83 -5.77
CA ASN A 71 13.53 15.89 -4.71
C ASN A 71 13.74 14.54 -4.03
N LEU A 72 12.71 13.72 -3.83
CA LEU A 72 12.84 12.36 -3.28
C LEU A 72 13.53 11.39 -4.24
N GLU A 73 13.45 11.62 -5.55
CA GLU A 73 14.17 10.84 -6.56
C GLU A 73 15.62 11.28 -6.70
N GLN A 74 15.88 12.59 -6.71
CA GLN A 74 17.23 13.15 -6.87
C GLN A 74 18.03 13.15 -5.57
N ARG A 75 17.36 13.25 -4.42
CA ARG A 75 17.95 13.29 -3.09
C ARG A 75 17.27 12.25 -2.22
N CYS A 76 17.94 11.85 -1.15
CA CYS A 76 17.38 10.88 -0.22
C CYS A 76 16.90 11.58 1.05
N LEU A 77 15.60 11.51 1.34
CA LEU A 77 15.09 11.91 2.65
C LEU A 77 15.27 10.74 3.62
N MET A 78 16.23 10.89 4.53
CA MET A 78 16.54 9.88 5.53
C MET A 78 15.80 10.18 6.83
N LEU A 79 15.05 9.19 7.32
CA LEU A 79 14.47 9.21 8.65
C LEU A 79 15.56 9.02 9.73
N PRO A 80 15.29 9.40 11.00
CA PRO A 80 16.26 9.28 12.11
C PRO A 80 16.75 7.85 12.35
N ASP A 81 15.92 6.86 12.04
CA ASP A 81 16.24 5.44 12.10
C ASP A 81 17.13 4.95 10.94
N GLY A 82 17.48 5.86 10.02
CA GLY A 82 18.33 5.61 8.86
C GLY A 82 17.58 4.99 7.68
N ARG A 83 16.24 5.07 7.64
CA ARG A 83 15.45 4.58 6.50
C ARG A 83 15.23 5.68 5.45
N PRO A 84 15.39 5.37 4.16
CA PRO A 84 15.04 6.30 3.10
C PRO A 84 13.53 6.31 2.87
N VAL A 85 12.93 7.50 2.80
CA VAL A 85 11.52 7.66 2.41
C VAL A 85 11.41 7.57 0.90
N VAL A 86 10.47 6.78 0.40
CA VAL A 86 10.18 6.66 -1.03
C VAL A 86 8.82 7.28 -1.32
N GLY A 87 8.76 8.19 -2.29
CA GLY A 87 7.52 8.83 -2.72
C GLY A 87 7.14 8.41 -4.14
N SER A 88 5.84 8.22 -4.38
CA SER A 88 5.31 8.03 -5.73
C SER A 88 3.95 8.68 -5.88
N PHE A 89 3.60 9.12 -7.10
CA PHE A 89 2.27 9.62 -7.37
C PHE A 89 1.23 8.52 -7.16
N TRP A 90 0.13 8.88 -6.49
CA TRP A 90 -0.98 7.95 -6.34
C TRP A 90 -1.89 8.00 -7.55
N VAL A 91 -1.96 6.90 -8.31
CA VAL A 91 -2.71 6.81 -9.58
C VAL A 91 -4.04 6.05 -9.43
N ALA A 92 -4.19 5.22 -8.40
CA ALA A 92 -5.36 4.35 -8.28
C ALA A 92 -6.60 5.07 -7.72
N SER A 93 -7.72 5.08 -8.43
CA SER A 93 -8.96 5.73 -7.99
C SER A 93 -9.40 5.23 -6.61
N PHE A 94 -9.71 6.13 -5.67
CA PHE A 94 -10.56 5.75 -4.56
C PHE A 94 -11.90 5.29 -5.14
N ASP A 95 -12.20 3.99 -5.09
CA ASP A 95 -13.45 3.43 -5.61
C ASP A 95 -14.65 4.32 -5.20
N GLU A 96 -15.28 4.96 -6.18
CA GLU A 96 -16.31 5.97 -5.95
C GLU A 96 -17.59 5.37 -5.37
N LYS A 97 -17.84 4.08 -5.62
CA LYS A 97 -19.03 3.38 -5.18
C LYS A 97 -18.69 2.39 -4.07
N GLN A 98 -18.33 2.90 -2.90
CA GLN A 98 -18.49 2.10 -1.69
C GLN A 98 -20.00 1.91 -1.48
N SER A 99 -20.46 0.67 -1.47
CA SER A 99 -21.85 0.37 -1.12
C SER A 99 -22.18 0.97 0.24
N GLN A 100 -23.38 1.53 0.40
CA GLN A 100 -23.91 1.95 1.71
C GLN A 100 -23.91 0.80 2.72
N PHE A 101 -23.92 -0.43 2.25
CA PHE A 101 -23.80 -1.63 3.07
C PHE A 101 -22.35 -2.12 3.11
N PRO A 102 -21.74 -2.26 4.31
CA PRO A 102 -20.41 -2.85 4.44
C PRO A 102 -20.37 -4.25 3.79
N GLY A 103 -19.26 -4.57 3.13
CA GLY A 103 -19.04 -5.86 2.46
C GLY A 103 -19.67 -6.05 1.08
N HIS A 104 -20.41 -5.07 0.56
CA HIS A 104 -21.01 -5.17 -0.78
C HIS A 104 -20.15 -4.44 -1.82
N LEU A 105 -19.60 -5.18 -2.78
CA LEU A 105 -18.94 -4.59 -3.94
C LEU A 105 -20.00 -4.06 -4.91
N VAL A 106 -19.92 -2.78 -5.27
CA VAL A 106 -20.84 -2.19 -6.25
C VAL A 106 -20.36 -2.57 -7.65
N ILE A 107 -20.81 -3.72 -8.15
CA ILE A 107 -20.54 -4.13 -9.53
C ILE A 107 -21.48 -3.36 -10.45
N ASP A 108 -20.87 -2.59 -11.37
CA ASP A 108 -21.61 -1.71 -12.26
C ASP A 108 -22.62 -2.49 -13.12
N LYS A 109 -23.82 -1.94 -13.24
CA LYS A 109 -24.97 -2.64 -13.85
C LYS A 109 -24.78 -2.89 -15.35
N LEU A 110 -23.95 -2.09 -16.02
CA LEU A 110 -23.66 -2.24 -17.44
C LEU A 110 -22.98 -3.59 -17.76
N ARG A 111 -22.07 -4.04 -16.88
CA ARG A 111 -21.41 -5.36 -17.01
C ARG A 111 -22.38 -6.53 -16.83
N ARG A 112 -23.52 -6.32 -16.15
CA ARG A 112 -24.57 -7.33 -15.95
C ARG A 112 -25.49 -7.50 -17.16
N GLN A 113 -25.58 -6.52 -18.06
CA GLN A 113 -26.52 -6.59 -19.18
C GLN A 113 -26.10 -7.65 -20.21
N THR A 114 -24.79 -7.82 -20.45
CA THR A 114 -24.27 -8.84 -21.39
C THR A 114 -24.21 -10.25 -20.77
N GLN A 115 -24.19 -10.39 -19.44
CA GLN A 115 -24.04 -11.69 -18.76
C GLN A 115 -25.36 -12.35 -18.36
N ARG A 116 -26.48 -11.60 -18.37
CA ARG A 116 -27.80 -12.08 -17.89
C ARG A 116 -28.58 -12.96 -18.85
N GLU A 117 -28.10 -13.19 -20.07
CA GLU A 117 -28.81 -14.09 -21.02
C GLU A 117 -28.74 -15.57 -20.60
N LEU A 118 -27.86 -15.93 -19.67
CA LEU A 118 -27.88 -17.23 -19.00
C LEU A 118 -28.46 -17.06 -17.59
N LYS A 119 -29.65 -17.65 -17.35
CA LYS A 119 -30.38 -17.66 -16.08
C LYS A 119 -29.62 -18.43 -14.97
N ALA A 120 -28.44 -17.99 -14.59
CA ALA A 120 -27.72 -18.51 -13.43
C ALA A 120 -28.14 -17.72 -12.20
N VAL A 121 -29.04 -18.28 -11.39
CA VAL A 121 -29.36 -17.76 -10.06
C VAL A 121 -28.27 -18.23 -9.11
N SER A 122 -27.20 -17.44 -8.96
CA SER A 122 -26.17 -17.70 -7.96
C SER A 122 -26.60 -17.05 -6.64
N THR A 123 -27.07 -17.87 -5.71
CA THR A 123 -27.21 -17.49 -4.30
C THR A 123 -25.90 -17.79 -3.57
N SER A 124 -25.57 -16.98 -2.56
CA SER A 124 -24.45 -17.29 -1.66
C SER A 124 -24.71 -18.63 -0.98
N HIS A 125 -23.88 -19.63 -1.26
CA HIS A 125 -24.03 -20.97 -0.71
C HIS A 125 -22.66 -21.65 -0.55
N SER A 126 -22.63 -22.77 0.18
CA SER A 126 -21.46 -23.65 0.26
C SER A 126 -21.61 -24.77 -0.76
N SER A 127 -20.58 -25.00 -1.57
CA SER A 127 -20.58 -26.06 -2.57
C SER A 127 -20.64 -27.44 -1.89
N GLN A 128 -21.33 -28.38 -2.54
CA GLN A 128 -21.45 -29.74 -2.03
C GLN A 128 -20.24 -30.57 -2.51
N PRO A 129 -19.70 -31.50 -1.70
CA PRO A 129 -18.47 -32.22 -2.05
C PRO A 129 -18.46 -32.97 -3.38
N ASN A 130 -19.65 -33.28 -3.91
CA ASN A 130 -19.85 -34.00 -5.17
C ASN A 130 -20.12 -33.08 -6.38
N THR A 131 -19.87 -31.77 -6.26
CA THR A 131 -20.03 -30.82 -7.38
C THR A 131 -18.69 -30.37 -7.93
N LEU A 132 -18.66 -30.07 -9.22
CA LEU A 132 -17.50 -29.46 -9.87
C LEU A 132 -17.08 -28.14 -9.17
N GLU A 133 -18.05 -27.37 -8.68
CA GLU A 133 -17.78 -26.13 -7.93
C GLU A 133 -16.95 -26.41 -6.67
N TYR A 134 -17.22 -27.51 -5.96
CA TYR A 134 -16.41 -27.89 -4.80
C TYR A 134 -14.99 -28.27 -5.19
N GLU A 135 -14.81 -29.10 -6.22
CA GLU A 135 -13.48 -29.48 -6.70
C GLU A 135 -12.66 -28.25 -7.12
N MET A 136 -13.26 -27.36 -7.92
CA MET A 136 -12.62 -26.09 -8.30
C MET A 136 -12.31 -25.22 -7.08
N ALA A 137 -13.22 -25.11 -6.10
CA ALA A 137 -13.00 -24.33 -4.89
C ALA A 137 -11.84 -24.87 -4.04
N VAL A 138 -11.66 -26.19 -3.99
CA VAL A 138 -10.51 -26.83 -3.33
C VAL A 138 -9.20 -26.50 -4.05
N GLU A 139 -9.16 -26.56 -5.37
CA GLU A 139 -7.98 -26.15 -6.15
C GLU A 139 -7.65 -24.67 -5.94
N TRP A 140 -8.66 -23.79 -5.95
CA TRP A 140 -8.50 -22.38 -5.63
C TRP A 140 -7.95 -22.16 -4.22
N ARG A 141 -8.44 -22.91 -3.23
CA ARG A 141 -7.90 -22.84 -1.86
C ARG A 141 -6.43 -23.26 -1.82
N LEU A 142 -6.07 -24.34 -2.49
CA LEU A 142 -4.68 -24.80 -2.58
C LEU A 142 -3.78 -23.73 -3.23
N LEU A 143 -4.24 -23.06 -4.27
CA LEU A 143 -3.51 -21.95 -4.90
C LEU A 143 -3.34 -20.77 -3.94
N GLN A 144 -4.39 -20.43 -3.18
CA GLN A 144 -4.32 -19.39 -2.15
C GLN A 144 -3.31 -19.74 -1.06
N ASP A 145 -3.34 -20.98 -0.53
CA ASP A 145 -2.40 -21.44 0.49
C ASP A 145 -0.96 -21.39 -0.01
N ARG A 146 -0.72 -21.76 -1.27
CA ARG A 146 0.60 -21.64 -1.91
C ARG A 146 1.05 -20.19 -2.04
N ALA A 147 0.15 -19.29 -2.44
CA ALA A 147 0.45 -17.86 -2.52
C ALA A 147 0.80 -17.29 -1.15
N ASP A 148 0.00 -17.61 -0.13
CA ASP A 148 0.24 -17.18 1.26
C ASP A 148 1.58 -17.71 1.79
N PHE A 149 1.91 -18.96 1.47
CA PHE A 149 3.21 -19.54 1.81
C PHE A 149 4.36 -18.80 1.12
N CYS A 150 4.25 -18.53 -0.19
CA CYS A 150 5.25 -17.78 -0.94
C CYS A 150 5.46 -16.38 -0.37
N TRP A 151 4.37 -15.65 -0.05
CA TRP A 151 4.44 -14.33 0.57
C TRP A 151 5.13 -14.37 1.94
N LYS A 152 4.76 -15.32 2.81
CA LYS A 152 5.41 -15.50 4.12
C LYS A 152 6.91 -15.78 3.98
N LYS A 153 7.29 -16.65 3.05
CA LYS A 153 8.70 -16.98 2.79
C LYS A 153 9.48 -15.75 2.28
N LEU A 154 8.90 -15.00 1.34
CA LEU A 154 9.50 -13.79 0.80
C LEU A 154 9.69 -12.72 1.89
N SER A 155 8.66 -12.47 2.70
CA SER A 155 8.74 -11.50 3.80
C SER A 155 9.82 -11.86 4.81
N LYS A 156 9.95 -13.15 5.16
CA LYS A 156 11.02 -13.62 6.05
C LYS A 156 12.41 -13.40 5.44
N GLN A 157 12.58 -13.74 4.17
CA GLN A 157 13.85 -13.52 3.49
C GLN A 157 14.21 -12.03 3.43
N HIS A 158 13.25 -11.16 3.09
CA HIS A 158 13.46 -9.72 3.12
C HIS A 158 13.85 -9.20 4.52
N GLU A 159 13.26 -9.75 5.58
CA GLU A 159 13.61 -9.37 6.96
C GLU A 159 15.05 -9.75 7.30
N ASP A 160 15.48 -10.97 6.93
CA ASP A 160 16.85 -11.44 7.15
C ASP A 160 17.85 -10.61 6.34
N ASP A 161 17.54 -10.29 5.09
CA ASP A 161 18.36 -9.42 4.24
C ASP A 161 18.48 -8.00 4.80
N LEU A 162 17.39 -7.43 5.32
CA LEU A 162 17.41 -6.13 6.01
C LEU A 162 18.28 -6.17 7.27
N LYS A 163 18.16 -7.19 8.12
CA LYS A 163 19.03 -7.36 9.29
C LYS A 163 20.50 -7.44 8.89
N ASN A 164 20.80 -8.19 7.84
CA ASN A 164 22.15 -8.30 7.28
C ASN A 164 22.67 -6.96 6.77
N LEU A 165 21.88 -6.20 6.02
CA LEU A 165 22.23 -4.86 5.53
C LEU A 165 22.49 -3.89 6.69
N VAL A 166 21.61 -3.83 7.68
CA VAL A 166 21.76 -2.97 8.86
C VAL A 166 23.04 -3.32 9.62
N SER A 167 23.34 -4.61 9.84
CA SER A 167 24.57 -5.02 10.52
C SER A 167 25.84 -4.65 9.75
N ARG A 168 25.81 -4.71 8.41
CA ARG A 168 26.92 -4.27 7.55
C ARG A 168 27.12 -2.76 7.60
N LEU A 169 26.03 -1.98 7.59
CA LEU A 169 26.09 -0.53 7.71
C LEU A 169 26.63 -0.08 9.07
N LYS A 170 26.22 -0.73 10.17
CA LYS A 170 26.74 -0.45 11.52
C LYS A 170 28.25 -0.69 11.60
N ARG A 171 28.74 -1.82 11.07
CA ARG A 171 30.19 -2.12 10.99
C ARG A 171 30.96 -1.08 10.19
N LYS A 172 30.44 -0.67 9.02
CA LYS A 172 31.07 0.38 8.21
C LYS A 172 31.15 1.73 8.92
N LYS A 173 30.11 2.12 9.68
CA LYS A 173 30.14 3.35 10.48
C LYS A 173 31.20 3.29 11.58
N GLN A 174 31.38 2.16 12.25
CA GLN A 174 32.41 1.98 13.27
C GLN A 174 33.82 2.12 12.66
N ASN A 175 34.07 1.49 11.52
CA ASN A 175 35.36 1.55 10.83
C ASN A 175 35.68 2.90 10.16
N ALA A 176 34.73 3.82 10.06
CA ALA A 176 34.93 5.16 9.46
C ALA A 176 35.12 6.27 10.50
N VAL A 177 35.00 5.92 11.80
CA VAL A 177 35.19 6.83 12.94
C VAL A 177 36.54 6.59 13.63
N GLU A 178 37.23 5.49 13.30
CA GLU A 178 38.65 5.24 13.57
C GLU A 178 39.53 5.76 12.43
#